data_AF-W5WGM9-F1
#
_entry.id   AF-W5WGM9-F1
#
_cell.length_a   1.000
_cell.length_b   1.000
_cell.length_c   1.000
_cell.angle_alpha   90.00
_cell.angle_beta   90.00
_cell.angle_gamma   90.00
#
_symmetry.space_group_name_H-M   'P 1'
#
loop_
_entity.id
_entity.type
_entity.pdbx_description
1 polymer ?
#
loop_
_entity_poly.entity_id
_entity_poly.type
_entity_poly.pdbx_seq_one_letter_code
_entity_poly.pdbx_strand_id
1 'polypeptide(L)'
;MGVPETAPEAGRRTVTTPRVAELVSLTEQRMSWEVARHHREQAWMQRLRSKHLAPLDAQIERTELAAQALADLEKDQDLTRWARGADVLHSECYVRRRRLAELERCRVAAVEHYTKEKERLGELLQRVAAVESGMTILDDVTRSRVQQACAHGTRRIFNYWASFVRSHPQGGEVNERFVPAVPSPTEVAEQT
;
A
#
# COMPACT_ATOMS: atom_id res chain seq x y z
N MET A 1 20.98 -20.24 -0.85
CA MET A 1 20.70 -21.36 -1.79
C MET A 1 20.25 -20.73 -3.09
N GLY A 2 21.21 -20.33 -3.93
CA GLY A 2 20.96 -19.56 -5.15
C GLY A 2 20.23 -20.38 -6.21
N VAL A 3 19.23 -19.78 -6.84
CA VAL A 3 18.69 -20.28 -8.10
C VAL A 3 19.81 -20.08 -9.13
N PRO A 4 20.25 -21.12 -9.86
CA PRO A 4 21.23 -20.91 -10.90
C PRO A 4 20.54 -20.12 -12.01
N GLU A 5 20.95 -18.87 -12.17
CA GLU A 5 20.65 -18.03 -13.33
C GLU A 5 21.45 -18.61 -14.51
N THR A 6 20.99 -19.74 -15.06
CA THR A 6 21.59 -20.30 -16.27
C THR A 6 21.06 -19.50 -17.44
N ALA A 7 21.72 -18.37 -17.74
CA ALA A 7 21.85 -17.93 -19.12
C ALA A 7 22.23 -19.16 -19.96
N PRO A 8 21.62 -19.37 -21.15
CA PRO A 8 21.92 -20.55 -21.95
C PRO A 8 23.43 -20.61 -22.17
N GLU A 9 24.07 -21.68 -21.68
CA GLU A 9 25.47 -21.95 -21.94
C GLU A 9 25.71 -21.75 -23.44
N ALA A 10 26.62 -20.82 -23.77
CA ALA A 10 26.82 -20.30 -25.12
C ALA A 10 26.83 -21.45 -26.15
N GLY A 11 25.75 -21.57 -26.93
CA GLY A 11 25.62 -22.53 -28.04
C GLY A 11 24.49 -23.56 -27.95
N ARG A 12 23.76 -23.70 -26.83
CA ARG A 12 22.61 -24.62 -26.76
C ARG A 12 21.33 -24.02 -27.36
N ARG A 13 20.60 -24.81 -28.15
CA ARG A 13 19.31 -24.43 -28.75
C ARG A 13 18.16 -24.76 -27.81
N THR A 14 17.22 -23.83 -27.64
CA THR A 14 15.98 -24.09 -26.90
C THR A 14 15.08 -25.04 -27.69
N VAL A 15 14.51 -26.04 -27.01
CA VAL A 15 13.62 -27.04 -27.61
C VAL A 15 12.32 -27.11 -26.85
N THR A 16 11.24 -27.20 -27.64
CA THR A 16 9.88 -27.33 -27.12
C THR A 16 9.29 -28.65 -27.63
N THR A 17 9.35 -29.69 -26.80
CA THR A 17 8.58 -30.91 -27.04
C THR A 17 7.11 -30.68 -26.66
N PRO A 18 6.13 -31.48 -27.13
CA PRO A 18 4.73 -31.30 -26.77
C PRO A 18 4.50 -31.27 -25.25
N ARG A 19 5.22 -32.11 -24.49
CA ARG A 19 5.14 -32.12 -23.03
C ARG A 19 5.81 -30.92 -22.37
N VAL A 20 6.91 -30.41 -22.94
CA VAL A 20 7.53 -29.15 -22.48
C VAL A 20 6.59 -27.97 -22.75
N ALA A 21 5.97 -27.91 -23.94
CA ALA A 21 4.99 -26.88 -24.28
C ALA A 21 3.82 -26.86 -23.28
N GLU A 22 3.29 -28.04 -22.94
CA GLU A 22 2.22 -28.16 -21.95
C GLU A 22 2.67 -27.68 -20.55
N LEU A 23 3.86 -28.07 -20.09
CA LEU A 23 4.38 -27.65 -18.79
C LEU A 23 4.68 -26.16 -18.71
N VAL A 24 5.19 -25.58 -19.80
CA VAL A 24 5.38 -24.13 -19.95
C VAL A 24 4.03 -23.44 -19.86
N SER A 25 3.04 -23.87 -20.65
CA SER A 25 1.70 -23.28 -20.65
C SER A 25 1.02 -23.35 -19.28
N LEU A 26 1.09 -24.49 -18.58
CA LEU A 26 0.54 -24.62 -17.22
C LEU A 26 1.22 -23.67 -16.22
N THR A 27 2.52 -23.43 -16.40
CA THR A 27 3.28 -22.52 -15.52
C THR A 27 2.90 -21.07 -15.81
N GLU A 28 2.80 -20.69 -17.07
CA GLU A 28 2.34 -19.36 -17.50
C GLU A 28 0.91 -19.08 -17.02
N GLN A 29 -0.01 -20.03 -17.16
CA GLN A 29 -1.37 -19.93 -16.63
C GLN A 29 -1.39 -19.73 -15.11
N ARG A 30 -0.49 -20.38 -14.38
CA ARG A 30 -0.38 -20.18 -12.92
C ARG A 30 0.14 -18.78 -12.59
N MET A 31 1.15 -18.31 -13.29
CA MET A 31 1.71 -16.97 -13.10
C MET A 31 0.68 -15.89 -13.43
N SER A 32 -0.01 -16.01 -14.58
CA SER A 32 -1.05 -15.05 -14.99
C SER A 32 -2.23 -15.03 -14.01
N TRP A 33 -2.57 -16.17 -13.39
CA TRP A 33 -3.56 -16.20 -12.31
C TRP A 33 -3.14 -15.37 -11.09
N GLU A 34 -1.87 -15.45 -10.67
CA GLU A 34 -1.36 -14.63 -9.55
C GLU A 34 -1.38 -13.14 -9.90
N VAL A 35 -1.04 -12.77 -11.15
CA VAL A 35 -1.10 -11.38 -11.64
C VAL A 35 -2.54 -10.87 -11.71
N ALA A 36 -3.46 -11.65 -12.28
CA ALA A 36 -4.87 -11.29 -12.33
C ALA A 36 -5.49 -11.14 -10.93
N ARG A 37 -5.11 -12.02 -9.99
CA ARG A 37 -5.49 -11.89 -8.58
C ARG A 37 -4.95 -10.60 -7.98
N HIS A 38 -3.69 -10.29 -8.22
CA HIS A 38 -3.07 -9.05 -7.76
C HIS A 38 -3.82 -7.81 -8.26
N HIS A 39 -4.16 -7.72 -9.55
CA HIS A 39 -4.92 -6.58 -10.08
C HIS A 39 -6.28 -6.39 -9.38
N ARG A 40 -6.98 -7.48 -9.03
CA ARG A 40 -8.24 -7.40 -8.28
C ARG A 40 -8.03 -6.88 -6.86
N GLU A 41 -7.01 -7.39 -6.16
CA GLU A 41 -6.65 -6.95 -4.82
C GLU A 41 -6.17 -5.49 -4.82
N GLN A 42 -5.36 -5.09 -5.81
CA GLN A 42 -4.87 -3.72 -5.99
C GLN A 42 -6.02 -2.75 -6.29
N ALA A 43 -6.96 -3.11 -7.17
CA ALA A 43 -8.15 -2.30 -7.43
C ALA A 43 -9.07 -2.16 -6.21
N TRP A 44 -9.11 -3.17 -5.34
CA TRP A 44 -9.81 -3.06 -4.06
C TRP A 44 -9.08 -2.13 -3.08
N MET A 45 -7.77 -2.25 -2.95
CA MET A 45 -6.94 -1.36 -2.12
C MET A 45 -7.00 0.10 -2.59
N GLN A 46 -6.99 0.35 -3.89
CA GLN A 46 -7.16 1.69 -4.45
C GLN A 46 -8.52 2.30 -4.09
N ARG A 47 -9.60 1.51 -4.15
CA ARG A 47 -10.93 1.98 -3.70
C ARG A 47 -10.93 2.29 -2.20
N LEU A 48 -10.26 1.47 -1.39
CA LEU A 48 -10.12 1.72 0.04
C LEU A 48 -9.32 2.98 0.33
N ARG A 49 -8.21 3.20 -0.40
CA ARG A 49 -7.41 4.43 -0.34
C ARG A 49 -8.25 5.65 -0.66
N SER A 50 -8.99 5.64 -1.77
CA SER A 50 -9.87 6.75 -2.14
C SER A 50 -10.95 7.03 -1.09
N LYS A 51 -11.51 5.99 -0.48
CA LYS A 51 -12.49 6.14 0.63
C LYS A 51 -11.90 6.84 1.85
N HIS A 52 -10.62 6.60 2.16
CA HIS A 52 -9.94 7.26 3.27
C HIS A 52 -9.42 8.66 2.94
N LEU A 53 -9.10 8.92 1.67
CA LEU A 53 -8.72 10.25 1.18
C LEU A 53 -9.92 11.19 1.06
N ALA A 54 -11.11 10.70 0.70
CA ALA A 54 -12.30 11.53 0.51
C ALA A 54 -12.63 12.50 1.67
N PRO A 55 -12.54 12.11 2.95
CA PRO A 55 -12.77 13.05 4.07
C PRO A 55 -11.54 13.89 4.44
N LEU A 56 -10.36 13.67 3.85
CA LEU A 56 -9.10 14.25 4.33
C LEU A 56 -9.08 15.77 4.17
N ASP A 57 -9.44 16.28 3.00
CA ASP A 57 -9.45 17.73 2.73
C ASP A 57 -10.39 18.46 3.69
N ALA A 58 -11.61 17.94 3.87
CA ALA A 58 -12.57 18.49 4.83
C ALA A 58 -12.07 18.42 6.29
N GLN A 59 -11.29 17.40 6.66
CA GLN A 59 -10.70 17.30 7.99
C GLN A 59 -9.53 18.27 8.18
N ILE A 60 -8.72 18.50 7.15
CA ILE A 60 -7.67 19.51 7.14
C ILE A 60 -8.29 20.89 7.38
N GLU A 61 -9.31 21.26 6.60
CA GLU A 61 -10.03 22.53 6.77
C GLU A 61 -10.59 22.69 8.18
N ARG A 62 -11.22 21.65 8.75
CA ARG A 62 -11.72 21.70 10.14
C ARG A 62 -10.61 21.94 11.16
N THR A 63 -9.45 21.32 10.95
CA THR A 63 -8.29 21.46 11.84
C THR A 63 -7.69 22.85 11.73
N GLU A 64 -7.60 23.41 10.52
CA GLU A 64 -7.15 24.79 10.26
C GLU A 64 -8.10 25.81 10.88
N LEU A 65 -9.42 25.64 10.70
CA LEU A 65 -10.43 26.49 11.32
C LEU A 65 -10.37 26.44 12.85
N ALA A 66 -10.16 25.26 13.44
CA ALA A 66 -9.98 25.11 14.88
C ALA A 66 -8.69 25.80 15.37
N ALA A 67 -7.60 25.71 14.62
CA ALA A 67 -6.34 26.38 14.93
C ALA A 67 -6.49 27.90 14.85
N GLN A 68 -7.19 28.41 13.83
CA GLN A 68 -7.48 29.82 13.67
C GLN A 68 -8.34 30.35 14.82
N ALA A 69 -9.40 29.63 15.20
CA ALA A 69 -10.26 30.02 16.32
C ALA A 69 -9.49 30.10 17.65
N LEU A 70 -8.54 29.17 17.88
CA LEU A 70 -7.65 29.23 19.04
C LEU A 70 -6.74 30.46 18.99
N ALA A 71 -6.10 30.71 17.85
CA ALA A 71 -5.23 31.86 17.66
C ALA A 71 -5.97 33.20 17.83
N ASP A 72 -7.23 33.27 17.39
CA ASP A 72 -8.07 34.44 17.57
C ASP A 72 -8.40 34.68 19.06
N LEU A 73 -8.68 33.63 19.84
CA LEU A 73 -8.92 33.73 21.29
C LEU A 73 -7.66 34.07 22.10
N GLU A 74 -6.47 33.70 21.62
CA GLU A 74 -5.19 34.10 22.23
C GLU A 74 -4.92 35.60 22.03
N LYS A 75 -5.30 36.13 20.86
CA LYS A 75 -5.17 37.54 20.50
C LYS A 75 -6.30 38.40 21.08
N ASP A 76 -7.44 37.81 21.41
CA ASP A 76 -8.60 38.52 21.96
C ASP A 76 -8.28 39.04 23.37
N GLN A 77 -8.12 40.36 23.49
CA GLN A 77 -7.95 41.08 24.75
C GLN A 77 -9.24 41.81 25.16
N ASP A 78 -10.30 41.75 24.35
CA ASP A 78 -11.52 42.48 24.59
C ASP A 78 -12.47 41.72 25.53
N LEU A 79 -12.45 42.12 26.80
CA LEU A 79 -13.33 41.56 27.83
C LEU A 79 -14.79 42.02 27.71
N THR A 80 -15.10 43.04 26.88
CA THR A 80 -16.46 43.57 26.75
C THR A 80 -17.41 42.58 26.09
N ARG A 81 -16.89 41.66 25.26
CA ARG A 81 -17.63 40.53 24.68
C ARG A 81 -18.31 39.64 25.73
N TRP A 82 -17.76 39.59 26.94
CA TRP A 82 -18.27 38.79 28.06
C TRP A 82 -19.09 39.60 29.09
N ALA A 83 -19.45 40.84 28.72
CA ALA A 83 -20.30 41.69 29.54
C ALA A 83 -21.70 41.08 29.69
N ARG A 84 -22.26 41.20 30.90
CA ARG A 84 -23.64 40.81 31.21
C ARG A 84 -24.39 42.03 31.73
N GLY A 85 -25.70 42.09 31.49
CA GLY A 85 -26.52 43.22 31.95
C GLY A 85 -26.48 43.43 33.47
N ALA A 86 -26.30 42.36 34.25
CA ALA A 86 -26.19 42.41 35.71
C ALA A 86 -24.80 42.88 36.22
N ASP A 87 -23.81 43.10 35.34
CA ASP A 87 -22.46 43.52 35.76
C ASP A 87 -22.48 44.89 36.49
N VAL A 88 -23.49 45.72 36.26
CA VAL A 88 -23.69 47.03 36.90
C VAL A 88 -23.93 46.92 38.42
N LEU A 89 -24.40 45.75 38.89
CA LEU A 89 -24.72 45.51 40.31
C LEU A 89 -23.51 45.05 41.13
N HIS A 90 -22.35 44.87 40.51
CA HIS A 90 -21.17 44.28 41.14
C HIS A 90 -19.94 45.21 41.05
N SER A 91 -18.95 44.98 41.93
CA SER A 91 -17.69 45.72 41.87
C SER A 91 -16.88 45.38 40.61
N GLU A 92 -16.12 46.35 40.11
CA GLU A 92 -15.31 46.20 38.90
C GLU A 92 -14.29 45.06 39.00
N CYS A 93 -13.67 44.88 40.17
CA CYS A 93 -12.70 43.82 40.40
C CYS A 93 -13.33 42.41 40.28
N TYR A 94 -14.57 42.24 40.74
CA TYR A 94 -15.33 41.00 40.60
C TYR A 94 -15.70 40.75 39.13
N VAL A 95 -16.26 41.76 38.45
CA VAL A 95 -16.67 41.67 37.04
C VAL A 95 -15.48 41.34 36.14
N ARG A 96 -14.33 41.99 36.34
CA ARG A 96 -13.09 41.71 35.59
C ARG A 96 -12.61 40.28 35.78
N ARG A 97 -12.59 39.78 37.03
CA ARG A 97 -12.17 38.40 37.33
C ARG A 97 -13.12 37.38 36.69
N ARG A 98 -14.43 37.60 36.74
CA ARG A 98 -15.42 36.75 36.08
C ARG A 98 -15.22 36.68 34.56
N ARG A 99 -15.03 37.84 33.91
CA ARG A 99 -14.81 37.91 32.45
C ARG A 99 -13.53 37.18 32.04
N LEU A 100 -12.44 37.34 32.80
CA LEU A 100 -11.20 36.58 32.59
C LEU A 100 -11.42 35.07 32.75
N ALA A 101 -12.19 34.64 33.75
CA ALA A 101 -12.52 33.23 33.94
C ALA A 101 -13.36 32.67 32.77
N GLU A 102 -14.26 33.46 32.19
CA GLU A 102 -15.04 33.06 31.02
C GLU A 102 -14.16 32.93 29.76
N LEU A 103 -13.26 33.91 29.53
CA LEU A 103 -12.27 33.84 28.46
C LEU A 103 -11.40 32.57 28.59
N GLU A 104 -10.93 32.27 29.80
CA GLU A 104 -10.13 31.08 30.05
C GLU A 104 -10.90 29.78 29.78
N ARG A 105 -12.17 29.70 30.17
CA ARG A 105 -13.04 28.54 29.83
C ARG A 105 -13.17 28.36 28.32
N CYS A 106 -13.35 29.46 27.59
CA CYS A 106 -13.43 29.41 26.13
C CYS A 106 -12.10 28.99 25.48
N ARG A 107 -10.97 29.46 26.01
CA ARG A 107 -9.63 29.01 25.57
C ARG A 107 -9.44 27.52 25.80
N VAL A 108 -9.74 27.02 26.99
CA VAL A 108 -9.66 25.59 27.32
C VAL A 108 -10.53 24.76 26.37
N ALA A 109 -11.79 25.17 26.15
CA ALA A 109 -12.69 24.50 25.22
C ALA A 109 -12.18 24.52 23.76
N ALA A 110 -11.58 25.63 23.32
CA ALA A 110 -10.99 25.75 21.99
C ALA A 110 -9.75 24.87 21.82
N VAL A 111 -8.88 24.79 22.85
CA VAL A 111 -7.74 23.87 22.88
C VAL A 111 -8.24 22.42 22.77
N GLU A 112 -9.21 22.01 23.58
CA GLU A 112 -9.78 20.67 23.52
C GLU A 112 -10.42 20.35 22.16
N HIS A 113 -11.07 21.32 21.53
CA HIS A 113 -11.64 21.15 20.20
C HIS A 113 -10.53 20.97 19.16
N TYR A 114 -9.51 21.82 19.19
CA TYR A 114 -8.36 21.71 18.29
C TYR A 114 -7.61 20.38 18.45
N THR A 115 -7.37 19.92 19.69
CA THR A 115 -6.70 18.64 19.92
C THR A 115 -7.51 17.48 19.35
N LYS A 116 -8.85 17.49 19.51
CA LYS A 116 -9.74 16.46 18.94
C LYS A 116 -9.71 16.44 17.41
N GLU A 117 -9.74 17.61 16.76
CA GLU A 117 -9.66 17.67 15.29
C GLU A 117 -8.29 17.22 14.78
N LYS A 118 -7.21 17.55 15.50
CA LYS A 118 -5.85 17.09 15.20
C LYS A 118 -5.69 15.59 15.36
N GLU A 119 -6.25 15.00 16.41
CA GLU A 119 -6.27 13.54 16.63
C GLU A 119 -6.99 12.83 15.48
N ARG A 120 -8.18 13.32 15.10
CA ARG A 120 -8.94 12.77 13.96
C ARG A 120 -8.18 12.88 12.64
N LEU A 121 -7.50 14.00 12.40
CA LEU A 121 -6.64 14.17 11.23
C LEU A 121 -5.48 13.15 11.24
N GLY A 122 -4.84 12.97 12.40
CA GLY A 122 -3.79 11.98 12.60
C GLY A 122 -4.27 10.55 12.32
N GLU A 123 -5.43 10.16 12.84
CA GLU A 123 -6.03 8.85 12.57
C GLU A 123 -6.32 8.62 11.08
N LEU A 124 -6.84 9.64 10.38
CA LEU A 124 -7.10 9.55 8.94
C LEU A 124 -5.81 9.38 8.14
N LEU A 125 -4.78 10.17 8.45
CA LEU A 125 -3.46 10.05 7.83
C LEU A 125 -2.84 8.67 8.07
N GLN A 126 -2.95 8.14 9.29
CA GLN A 126 -2.49 6.78 9.62
C GLN A 126 -3.23 5.71 8.80
N ARG A 127 -4.55 5.84 8.62
CA ARG A 127 -5.33 4.90 7.80
C ARG A 127 -4.90 4.94 6.34
N VAL A 128 -4.69 6.12 5.77
CA VAL A 128 -4.18 6.27 4.39
C VAL A 128 -2.80 5.63 4.27
N ALA A 129 -1.87 5.96 5.18
CA ALA A 129 -0.52 5.41 5.18
C ALA A 129 -0.51 3.87 5.33
N ALA A 130 -1.39 3.31 6.17
CA ALA A 130 -1.53 1.87 6.34
C ALA A 130 -1.99 1.18 5.04
N VAL A 131 -2.93 1.78 4.30
CA VAL A 131 -3.38 1.25 3.01
C VAL A 131 -2.27 1.34 1.97
N GLU A 132 -1.55 2.47 1.90
CA GLU A 132 -0.43 2.65 0.98
C GLU A 132 0.70 1.66 1.25
N SER A 133 1.07 1.45 2.52
CA SER A 133 2.02 0.40 2.91
C SER A 133 1.48 -1.00 2.60
N GLY A 134 0.18 -1.24 2.74
CA GLY A 134 -0.43 -2.51 2.36
C GLY A 134 -0.35 -2.77 0.85
N MET A 135 -0.45 -1.73 0.03
CA MET A 135 -0.30 -1.82 -1.43
C MET A 135 1.12 -2.21 -1.83
N THR A 136 2.14 -1.61 -1.22
CA THR A 136 3.55 -1.96 -1.52
C THR A 136 3.87 -3.39 -1.11
N ILE A 137 3.41 -3.83 0.06
CA ILE A 137 3.55 -5.22 0.51
C ILE A 137 2.85 -6.17 -0.45
N LEU A 138 1.66 -5.81 -0.95
CA LEU A 138 0.93 -6.61 -1.93
C LEU A 138 1.73 -6.77 -3.23
N ASP A 139 2.35 -5.71 -3.74
CA ASP A 139 3.21 -5.76 -4.93
C ASP A 139 4.37 -6.75 -4.74
N ASP A 140 5.05 -6.68 -3.59
CA ASP A 140 6.17 -7.56 -3.26
C ASP A 140 5.75 -9.02 -3.09
N VAL A 141 4.62 -9.26 -2.42
CA VAL A 141 4.05 -10.60 -2.24
C VAL A 141 3.67 -11.22 -3.59
N THR A 142 3.04 -10.45 -4.48
CA THR A 142 2.71 -10.91 -5.83
C THR A 142 3.96 -11.25 -6.61
N ARG A 143 4.97 -10.37 -6.61
CA ARG A 143 6.25 -10.63 -7.28
C ARG A 143 6.88 -11.93 -6.78
N SER A 144 6.88 -12.15 -5.46
CA SER A 144 7.38 -13.39 -4.85
C SER A 144 6.59 -14.63 -5.29
N ARG A 145 5.25 -14.55 -5.32
CA ARG A 145 4.39 -15.67 -5.74
C ARG A 145 4.59 -16.04 -7.21
N VAL A 146 4.71 -15.05 -8.10
CA VAL A 146 5.01 -15.27 -9.52
C VAL A 146 6.38 -15.93 -9.67
N GLN A 147 7.41 -15.44 -8.97
CA GLN A 147 8.75 -16.06 -8.98
C GLN A 147 8.72 -17.50 -8.45
N GLN A 148 7.96 -17.79 -7.40
CA GLN A 148 7.81 -19.14 -6.86
C GLN A 148 7.11 -20.08 -7.86
N ALA A 149 6.05 -19.61 -8.52
CA ALA A 149 5.35 -20.35 -9.57
C ALA A 149 6.30 -20.67 -10.74
N CYS A 150 7.06 -19.66 -11.20
CA CYS A 150 8.09 -19.82 -12.24
C CYS A 150 9.15 -20.84 -11.84
N ALA A 151 9.72 -20.72 -10.65
CA ALA A 151 10.77 -21.62 -10.14
C ALA A 151 10.25 -23.06 -10.02
N HIS A 152 9.03 -23.24 -9.52
CA HIS A 152 8.41 -24.56 -9.42
C HIS A 152 8.15 -25.17 -10.81
N GLY A 153 7.59 -24.40 -11.75
CA GLY A 153 7.37 -24.86 -13.13
C GLY A 153 8.67 -25.23 -13.85
N THR A 154 9.69 -24.38 -13.71
CA THR A 154 11.04 -24.62 -14.23
C THR A 154 11.63 -25.93 -13.71
N ARG A 155 11.55 -26.19 -12.40
CA ARG A 155 11.99 -27.47 -11.81
C ARG A 155 11.27 -28.67 -12.42
N ARG A 156 9.95 -28.58 -12.64
CA ARG A 156 9.18 -29.66 -13.28
C ARG A 156 9.62 -29.92 -14.72
N ILE A 157 9.88 -28.86 -15.48
CA ILE A 157 10.37 -28.94 -16.86
C ILE A 157 11.75 -29.61 -16.90
N PHE A 158 12.69 -29.18 -16.05
CA PHE A 158 14.02 -29.79 -16.00
C PHE A 158 14.00 -31.23 -15.50
N ASN A 159 13.14 -31.58 -14.55
CA ASN A 159 12.98 -32.97 -14.11
C ASN A 159 12.44 -33.87 -15.24
N TYR A 160 11.46 -33.38 -16.00
CA TYR A 160 10.98 -34.06 -17.21
C TYR A 160 12.11 -34.21 -18.23
N TRP A 161 12.84 -33.12 -18.52
CA TRP A 161 13.93 -33.11 -19.49
C TRP A 161 15.05 -34.09 -19.13
N ALA A 162 15.49 -34.10 -17.87
CA ALA A 162 16.48 -35.05 -17.39
C ALA A 162 16.02 -36.51 -17.55
N SER A 163 14.73 -36.78 -17.33
CA SER A 163 14.16 -38.11 -17.58
C SER A 163 14.15 -38.46 -19.06
N PHE A 164 13.73 -37.52 -19.91
CA PHE A 164 13.70 -37.68 -21.37
C PHE A 164 15.09 -38.00 -21.92
N VAL A 165 16.09 -37.20 -21.55
CA VAL A 165 17.51 -37.36 -21.93
C VAL A 165 18.03 -38.74 -21.53
N ARG A 166 17.79 -39.18 -20.28
CA ARG A 166 18.24 -40.51 -19.80
C ARG A 166 17.63 -41.67 -20.59
N SER A 167 16.39 -41.52 -21.05
CA SER A 167 15.71 -42.55 -21.85
C SER A 167 16.01 -42.48 -23.35
N HIS A 168 16.66 -41.40 -23.82
CA HIS A 168 16.89 -41.19 -25.24
C HIS A 168 18.15 -41.94 -25.71
N PRO A 169 18.10 -42.67 -26.85
CA PRO A 169 19.27 -43.41 -27.36
C PRO A 169 20.52 -42.55 -27.58
N GLN A 170 20.33 -41.27 -27.91
CA GLN A 170 21.39 -40.26 -28.09
C GLN A 170 21.38 -39.19 -26.98
N GLY A 171 21.04 -39.57 -25.74
CA GLY A 171 20.83 -38.63 -24.64
C GLY A 171 22.00 -37.65 -24.40
N GLY A 172 23.24 -38.11 -24.51
CA GLY A 172 24.44 -37.27 -24.37
C GLY A 172 24.47 -36.10 -25.35
N GLU A 173 24.36 -36.38 -26.65
CA GLU A 173 24.34 -35.34 -27.70
C GLU A 173 23.13 -34.40 -27.58
N VAL A 174 21.97 -34.94 -27.18
CA VAL A 174 20.76 -34.13 -26.98
C VAL A 174 20.95 -33.12 -25.86
N ASN A 175 21.54 -33.54 -24.74
CA ASN A 175 21.75 -32.66 -23.59
C ASN A 175 22.85 -31.62 -23.83
N GLU A 176 23.86 -31.94 -24.65
CA GLU A 176 24.90 -31.00 -25.04
C GLU A 176 24.41 -29.91 -25.99
N ARG A 177 23.47 -30.24 -26.89
CA ARG A 177 22.98 -29.33 -27.94
C ARG A 177 21.71 -28.59 -27.58
N PHE A 178 20.90 -29.11 -26.66
CA PHE A 178 19.55 -28.61 -26.41
C PHE A 178 19.24 -28.40 -24.93
N VAL A 179 18.39 -27.40 -24.66
CA VAL A 179 17.83 -27.08 -23.34
C VAL A 179 16.32 -26.92 -23.50
N PRO A 180 15.48 -27.40 -22.56
CA PRO A 180 14.05 -27.21 -22.67
C PRO A 180 13.69 -25.72 -22.59
N ALA A 181 12.66 -25.30 -23.30
CA ALA A 181 12.08 -23.97 -23.10
C ALA A 181 11.63 -23.79 -21.63
N VAL A 182 11.86 -22.60 -21.07
CA VAL A 182 11.54 -22.25 -19.69
C VAL A 182 10.65 -21.01 -19.71
N PRO A 183 9.57 -20.95 -18.91
CA PRO A 183 8.73 -19.77 -18.83
C PRO A 183 9.49 -18.59 -18.21
N SER A 184 9.22 -17.39 -18.70
CA SER A 184 9.80 -16.15 -18.17
C SER A 184 8.78 -15.37 -17.33
N PRO A 185 9.15 -14.91 -16.12
CA PRO A 185 8.25 -14.13 -15.28
C PRO A 185 8.02 -12.70 -15.82
N THR A 186 8.98 -12.14 -16.58
CA THR A 186 8.87 -10.81 -17.19
C THR A 186 7.88 -10.77 -18.34
N GLU A 187 7.86 -11.82 -19.17
CA GLU A 187 6.96 -11.91 -20.33
C GLU A 187 5.48 -12.00 -19.92
N VAL A 188 5.19 -12.60 -18.77
CA VAL A 188 3.82 -12.69 -18.25
C VAL A 188 3.35 -11.38 -17.62
N ALA A 189 4.26 -10.56 -17.11
CA ALA A 189 3.92 -9.24 -16.56
C ALA A 189 3.59 -8.21 -17.64
N GLU A 190 4.10 -8.36 -18.86
CA GLU A 190 3.88 -7.44 -19.99
C GLU A 190 2.60 -7.75 -20.80
N GLN A 191 2.01 -8.93 -20.61
CA GLN A 191 0.85 -9.42 -21.37
C GLN A 191 -0.51 -9.20 -20.67
N THR A 192 -0.51 -8.69 -19.43
CA THR A 192 -1.71 -8.43 -18.60
C THR A 192 -1.77 -6.96 -18.21
#